data_AF-A0AAI9EPA5-F1
#
_entry.id   AF-A0AAI9EPA5-F1
#
_cell.length_a   1.000
_cell.length_b   1.000
_cell.length_c   1.000
_cell.angle_alpha   90.00
_cell.angle_beta   90.00
_cell.angle_gamma   90.00
#
_symmetry.space_group_name_H-M   'P 1'
#
loop_
_entity.id
_entity.type
_entity.pdbx_description
1 polymer ?
#
loop_
_entity_poly.entity_id
_entity_poly.type
_entity_poly.pdbx_seq_one_letter_code
_entity_poly.pdbx_strand_id
1 'polypeptide(L)'
;MIAALALVILILTRIEHHIVPLWPSGLPLVVEKTPTKHHKNNVEKHNIMEIGGLGLFPTEAADTVKDIYRVGYLSLEDPLVLQAPLSHLPLNLVGVLSSSVHENSLAIIEQNKRQRSYIQGDELTEHNAVIVKIFPDRIILNQQGYYKSLLLNEH
;
A
#
# COMPACT_ATOMS: atom_id res chain seq x y z
N MET A 1 -9.97 -42.24 25.51
CA MET A 1 -8.56 -41.87 25.16
C MET A 1 -8.28 -42.01 23.66
N ILE A 2 -8.66 -43.12 23.02
CA ILE A 2 -8.40 -43.37 21.58
C ILE A 2 -9.11 -42.35 20.66
N ALA A 3 -10.34 -41.95 20.99
CA ALA A 3 -11.09 -40.96 20.20
C ALA A 3 -10.46 -39.55 20.21
N ALA A 4 -9.84 -39.14 21.32
CA ALA A 4 -9.14 -37.85 21.41
C ALA A 4 -7.85 -37.86 20.58
N LEU A 5 -7.14 -38.99 20.56
CA LEU A 5 -5.95 -39.17 19.72
C LEU A 5 -6.32 -39.15 18.22
N ALA A 6 -7.44 -39.76 17.84
CA ALA A 6 -7.92 -39.73 16.46
C ALA A 6 -8.31 -38.32 15.99
N LEU A 7 -8.87 -37.48 16.88
CA LEU A 7 -9.19 -36.09 16.58
C LEU A 7 -7.92 -35.26 16.32
N VAL A 8 -6.88 -35.46 17.13
CA VAL A 8 -5.58 -34.77 16.96
C VAL A 8 -4.92 -35.16 15.63
N ILE A 9 -5.01 -36.44 15.23
CA ILE A 9 -4.47 -36.91 13.94
C ILE A 9 -5.24 -36.29 12.76
N LEU A 10 -6.56 -36.17 12.85
CA LEU A 10 -7.37 -35.55 11.79
C LEU A 10 -7.01 -34.07 11.55
N ILE A 11 -6.71 -33.32 12.61
CA ILE A 11 -6.32 -31.91 12.51
C ILE A 11 -4.97 -31.74 11.80
N LEU A 12 -4.00 -32.64 12.05
CA LEU A 12 -2.68 -32.57 11.43
C LEU A 12 -2.68 -32.87 9.92
N THR A 13 -3.66 -33.63 9.42
CA THR A 13 -3.71 -34.03 8.00
C THR A 13 -4.36 -33.02 7.05
N ARG A 14 -4.97 -31.95 7.57
CA ARG A 14 -5.72 -30.94 6.79
C ARG A 14 -4.87 -29.74 6.33
N ILE A 15 -3.56 -29.76 6.56
CA ILE A 15 -2.66 -28.70 6.11
C ILE A 15 -2.30 -28.97 4.65
N GLU A 16 -3.09 -28.42 3.73
CA GLU A 16 -2.79 -28.43 2.30
C GLU A 16 -1.58 -27.52 2.01
N HIS A 17 -0.44 -28.12 1.66
CA HIS A 17 0.74 -27.42 1.20
C HIS A 17 0.50 -26.83 -0.20
N HIS A 18 0.01 -25.60 -0.27
CA HIS A 18 -0.03 -24.83 -1.52
C HIS A 18 1.38 -24.34 -1.84
N ILE A 19 2.09 -25.13 -2.65
CA ILE A 19 3.36 -24.77 -3.26
C ILE A 19 3.09 -23.67 -4.29
N VAL A 20 3.49 -22.44 -3.99
CA VAL A 20 3.44 -21.31 -4.94
C VAL A 20 4.61 -21.45 -5.92
N PRO A 21 4.38 -21.48 -7.25
CA PRO A 21 5.46 -21.55 -8.22
C PRO A 21 6.22 -20.21 -8.32
N LEU A 22 7.55 -20.29 -8.14
CA LEU A 22 8.53 -19.23 -8.38
C LEU A 22 8.56 -18.84 -9.87
N TRP A 23 8.25 -17.58 -10.21
CA TRP A 23 8.62 -16.99 -11.51
C TRP A 23 10.10 -16.56 -11.50
N PRO A 24 10.80 -16.70 -12.64
CA PRO A 24 11.79 -15.68 -12.94
C PRO A 24 11.77 -15.18 -14.39
N SER A 25 12.13 -13.90 -14.48
CA SER A 25 12.82 -13.18 -15.58
C SER A 25 12.05 -12.77 -16.84
N GLY A 26 12.02 -11.45 -17.05
CA GLY A 26 11.81 -10.82 -18.36
C GLY A 26 11.66 -9.30 -18.29
N LEU A 27 12.74 -8.55 -18.02
CA LEU A 27 12.87 -7.17 -18.52
C LEU A 27 13.61 -7.24 -19.86
N PRO A 28 13.20 -6.45 -20.86
CA PRO A 28 14.09 -5.36 -21.22
C PRO A 28 13.38 -4.02 -21.47
N LEU A 29 14.04 -2.99 -20.97
CA LEU A 29 14.13 -1.60 -21.41
C LEU A 29 13.52 -1.29 -22.81
N VAL A 30 12.54 -0.38 -22.88
CA VAL A 30 12.48 0.69 -23.89
C VAL A 30 11.76 1.90 -23.28
N VAL A 31 12.51 2.99 -23.08
CA VAL A 31 11.99 4.33 -22.88
C VAL A 31 11.77 4.93 -24.26
N GLU A 32 10.54 5.29 -24.61
CA GLU A 32 10.28 6.18 -25.75
C GLU A 32 9.31 7.28 -25.30
N LYS A 33 9.85 8.48 -25.13
CA LYS A 33 9.09 9.72 -24.91
C LYS A 33 9.09 10.51 -26.21
N THR A 34 7.91 10.72 -26.80
CA THR A 34 7.69 11.84 -27.73
C THR A 34 6.20 12.09 -27.94
N PRO A 35 5.67 13.24 -27.50
CA PRO A 35 4.47 13.82 -28.10
C PRO A 35 4.84 14.88 -29.15
N THR A 36 4.35 14.71 -30.37
CA THR A 36 4.37 15.69 -31.46
C THR A 36 2.99 16.36 -31.62
N LYS A 37 2.95 17.71 -31.60
CA LYS A 37 1.99 18.60 -32.32
C LYS A 37 2.34 20.07 -31.99
N HIS A 38 2.83 20.91 -32.92
CA HIS A 38 2.18 21.61 -34.05
C HIS A 38 1.33 22.85 -33.63
N HIS A 39 1.82 24.07 -33.91
CA HIS A 39 1.13 25.19 -34.65
C HIS A 39 1.64 26.62 -34.27
N LYS A 40 2.29 27.32 -35.22
CA LYS A 40 2.10 28.74 -35.69
C LYS A 40 1.46 29.75 -34.69
N ASN A 41 1.91 30.99 -34.43
CA ASN A 41 2.47 32.07 -35.27
C ASN A 41 3.12 33.17 -34.41
N ASN A 42 4.15 33.81 -34.98
CA ASN A 42 4.61 35.21 -34.89
C ASN A 42 3.85 36.21 -33.98
N VAL A 43 4.57 36.91 -33.09
CA VAL A 43 4.79 38.38 -33.08
C VAL A 43 5.67 38.73 -31.87
N GLU A 44 6.82 39.33 -32.13
CA GLU A 44 7.72 39.91 -31.13
C GLU A 44 6.98 40.92 -30.24
N LYS A 45 7.09 40.73 -28.92
CA LYS A 45 7.14 41.84 -27.96
C LYS A 45 8.26 41.53 -26.98
N HIS A 46 9.29 42.37 -27.03
CA HIS A 46 10.34 42.40 -26.03
C HIS A 46 9.70 42.78 -24.70
N ASN A 47 9.53 41.80 -23.82
CA ASN A 47 9.12 42.02 -22.45
C ASN A 47 10.03 41.15 -21.59
N ILE A 48 10.91 41.80 -20.83
CA ILE A 48 11.66 41.22 -19.73
C ILE A 48 10.66 40.82 -18.65
N MET A 49 9.97 39.71 -18.90
CA MET A 49 8.90 39.18 -18.09
C MET A 49 9.41 37.90 -17.45
N GLU A 50 9.71 38.03 -16.16
CA GLU A 50 9.45 37.00 -15.15
C GLU A 50 10.02 35.61 -15.43
N ILE A 51 11.27 35.42 -15.02
CA ILE A 51 11.88 34.09 -14.77
C ILE A 51 11.04 33.28 -13.74
N GLY A 52 10.11 33.93 -13.02
CA GLY A 52 9.15 33.30 -12.11
C GLY A 52 8.11 32.39 -12.80
N GLY A 53 7.92 32.50 -14.12
CA GLY A 53 6.98 31.65 -14.86
C GLY A 53 7.54 30.31 -15.32
N LEU A 54 8.83 30.03 -15.09
CA LEU A 54 9.49 28.83 -15.63
C LEU A 54 9.09 27.51 -14.94
N GLY A 55 8.15 27.51 -13.99
CA GLY A 55 7.70 26.29 -13.31
C GLY A 55 8.84 25.51 -12.61
N LEU A 56 9.98 26.17 -12.38
CA LEU A 56 11.19 25.58 -11.79
C LEU A 56 11.12 25.51 -10.27
N PHE A 57 10.08 26.13 -9.68
CA PHE A 57 9.83 26.13 -8.26
C PHE A 57 8.42 25.61 -8.03
N PRO A 58 8.25 24.51 -7.27
CA PRO A 58 6.93 24.02 -6.90
C PRO A 58 6.23 25.09 -6.04
N THR A 59 5.12 25.64 -6.54
CA THR A 59 4.22 26.49 -5.74
C THR A 59 3.26 25.59 -4.99
N GLU A 60 3.71 24.73 -4.07
CA GLU A 60 2.78 23.78 -3.42
C GLU A 60 3.28 23.19 -2.11
N ALA A 61 3.13 23.95 -1.02
CA ALA A 61 3.32 23.42 0.34
C ALA A 61 2.26 22.38 0.75
N ALA A 62 1.12 22.29 0.04
CA ALA A 62 0.04 21.36 0.34
C ALA A 62 0.11 20.04 -0.46
N ASP A 63 0.52 20.07 -1.73
CA ASP A 63 0.56 18.86 -2.57
C ASP A 63 1.80 17.99 -2.30
N THR A 64 2.92 18.63 -1.92
CA THR A 64 4.16 17.92 -1.54
C THR A 64 3.94 16.92 -0.39
N VAL A 65 3.10 17.25 0.59
CA VAL A 65 2.83 16.37 1.76
C VAL A 65 2.00 15.15 1.39
N LYS A 66 1.16 15.23 0.34
CA LYS A 66 0.42 14.06 -0.16
C LYS A 66 1.32 13.17 -1.00
N ASP A 67 2.21 13.77 -1.78
CA ASP A 67 3.13 13.06 -2.66
C ASP A 67 4.17 12.23 -1.92
N ILE A 68 4.59 12.62 -0.72
CA ILE A 68 5.53 11.80 0.07
C ILE A 68 4.94 10.44 0.47
N TYR A 69 3.61 10.27 0.51
CA TYR A 69 2.99 8.97 0.81
C TYR A 69 2.69 8.15 -0.43
N ARG A 70 3.11 8.60 -1.62
CA ARG A 70 2.96 7.83 -2.84
C ARG A 70 3.86 6.60 -2.81
N VAL A 71 3.29 5.45 -3.18
CA VAL A 71 4.03 4.17 -3.22
C VAL A 71 5.22 4.31 -4.16
N GLY A 72 6.39 3.88 -3.67
CA GLY A 72 7.67 3.99 -4.39
C GLY A 72 8.49 5.24 -4.07
N TYR A 73 7.92 6.27 -3.45
CA TYR A 73 8.64 7.47 -3.00
C TYR A 73 9.06 7.38 -1.53
N LEU A 74 8.34 6.57 -0.75
CA LEU A 74 8.58 6.34 0.66
C LEU A 74 8.84 4.85 0.94
N SER A 75 9.93 4.59 1.66
CA SER A 75 10.31 3.24 2.08
C SER A 75 9.45 2.79 3.25
N LEU A 76 9.05 1.51 3.29
CA LEU A 76 8.25 0.94 4.39
C LEU A 76 8.99 0.92 5.74
N GLU A 77 10.31 1.11 5.73
CA GLU A 77 11.16 1.20 6.93
C GLU A 77 11.35 2.65 7.41
N ASP A 78 10.87 3.62 6.65
CA ASP A 78 10.98 5.03 7.01
C ASP A 78 10.00 5.36 8.17
N PRO A 79 10.44 6.03 9.24
CA PRO A 79 9.57 6.51 10.31
C PRO A 79 8.38 7.35 9.82
N LEU A 80 8.49 8.03 8.67
CA LEU A 80 7.41 8.81 8.08
C LEU A 80 6.21 7.94 7.67
N VAL A 81 6.39 6.64 7.40
CA VAL A 81 5.28 5.72 7.08
C VAL A 81 4.26 5.64 8.21
N LEU A 82 4.70 5.79 9.47
CA LEU A 82 3.81 5.81 10.62
C LEU A 82 2.88 7.04 10.64
N GLN A 83 3.26 8.09 9.91
CA GLN A 83 2.50 9.33 9.74
C GLN A 83 1.57 9.28 8.51
N ALA A 84 1.45 8.12 7.84
CA ALA A 84 0.57 7.95 6.71
C ALA A 84 -0.86 8.41 7.03
N PRO A 85 -1.53 9.15 6.13
CA PRO A 85 -2.88 9.66 6.35
C PRO A 85 -3.88 8.54 6.66
N LEU A 86 -4.87 8.83 7.49
CA LEU A 86 -5.88 7.86 7.87
C LEU A 86 -6.69 7.39 6.64
N SER A 87 -7.00 6.10 6.62
CA SER A 87 -7.84 5.45 5.63
C SER A 87 -9.31 5.78 5.90
N HIS A 88 -10.09 6.00 4.83
CA HIS A 88 -11.53 6.23 4.90
C HIS A 88 -12.32 4.98 4.46
N LEU A 89 -11.67 3.80 4.43
CA LEU A 89 -12.35 2.55 4.12
C LEU A 89 -13.33 2.20 5.24
N PRO A 90 -14.52 1.65 4.92
CA PRO A 90 -15.50 1.19 5.89
C PRO A 90 -15.09 -0.17 6.49
N LEU A 91 -13.89 -0.23 7.04
CA LEU A 91 -13.26 -1.41 7.62
C LEU A 91 -12.90 -1.13 9.08
N ASN A 92 -13.08 -2.12 9.94
CA ASN A 92 -12.66 -2.02 11.33
C ASN A 92 -11.47 -2.96 11.55
N LEU A 93 -10.31 -2.42 11.93
CA LEU A 93 -9.23 -3.25 12.43
C LEU A 93 -9.58 -3.62 13.88
N VAL A 94 -9.79 -4.90 14.15
CA VAL A 94 -10.26 -5.39 15.46
C VAL A 94 -9.18 -6.17 16.23
N GLY A 95 -8.07 -6.50 15.58
CA GLY A 95 -6.94 -7.13 16.24
C GLY A 95 -5.68 -7.05 15.39
N VAL A 96 -4.53 -6.99 16.06
CA VAL A 96 -3.22 -7.06 15.41
C VAL A 96 -2.29 -7.95 16.24
N LEU A 97 -1.56 -8.81 15.55
CA LEU A 97 -0.38 -9.49 16.05
C LEU A 97 0.81 -8.98 15.23
N SER A 98 1.63 -8.13 15.84
CA SER A 98 2.85 -7.62 15.21
C SER A 98 4.05 -8.44 15.67
N SER A 99 4.91 -8.81 14.71
CA SER A 99 6.16 -9.52 14.96
C SER A 99 7.31 -8.79 14.25
N SER A 100 8.54 -9.00 14.71
CA SER A 100 9.74 -8.54 13.99
C SER A 100 9.93 -9.27 12.66
N VAL A 101 9.33 -10.46 12.52
CA VAL A 101 9.31 -11.23 11.28
C VAL A 101 7.98 -10.97 10.58
N HIS A 102 8.04 -10.36 9.39
CA HIS A 102 6.87 -9.96 8.59
C HIS A 102 5.86 -11.10 8.36
N GLU A 103 6.36 -12.31 8.10
CA GLU A 103 5.57 -13.53 7.85
C GLU A 103 4.75 -13.97 9.07
N ASN A 104 5.16 -13.56 10.28
CA ASN A 104 4.49 -13.88 11.54
C ASN A 104 3.56 -12.76 12.01
N SER A 105 3.34 -11.73 11.18
CA SER A 105 2.42 -10.64 11.50
C SER A 105 1.03 -10.91 10.94
N LEU A 106 0.01 -10.62 11.72
CA LEU A 106 -1.39 -10.90 11.39
C LEU A 106 -2.27 -9.69 11.75
N ALA A 107 -3.18 -9.33 10.87
CA ALA A 107 -4.22 -8.34 11.12
C ALA A 107 -5.60 -9.03 11.05
N ILE A 108 -6.48 -8.71 11.98
CA ILE A 108 -7.87 -9.16 11.99
C ILE A 108 -8.74 -7.97 11.65
N ILE A 109 -9.39 -8.04 10.49
CA ILE A 109 -10.23 -6.96 9.96
C ILE A 109 -11.67 -7.44 9.95
N GLU A 110 -12.56 -6.65 10.53
CA GLU A 110 -13.99 -6.82 10.46
C GLU A 110 -14.58 -5.97 9.33
N GLN A 111 -15.38 -6.61 8.50
CA GLN A 111 -16.20 -5.97 7.48
C GLN A 111 -17.58 -6.63 7.47
N ASN A 112 -18.65 -5.84 7.45
CA ASN A 112 -20.02 -6.36 7.39
C ASN A 112 -20.30 -7.42 8.48
N LYS A 113 -19.81 -7.20 9.71
CA LYS A 113 -19.90 -8.13 10.85
C LYS A 113 -19.20 -9.48 10.64
N ARG A 114 -18.28 -9.57 9.67
CA ARG A 114 -17.46 -10.76 9.42
C ARG A 114 -16.00 -10.40 9.62
N GLN A 115 -15.31 -11.18 10.44
CA GLN A 115 -13.88 -11.03 10.68
C GLN A 115 -13.10 -11.95 9.76
N ARG A 116 -12.00 -11.43 9.21
CA ARG A 116 -11.02 -12.21 8.46
C ARG A 116 -9.61 -11.84 8.92
N SER A 117 -8.74 -12.84 8.89
CA SER A 117 -7.33 -12.67 9.15
C SER A 117 -6.59 -12.41 7.85
N TYR A 118 -5.64 -11.48 7.89
CA TYR A 118 -4.82 -11.08 6.77
C TYR A 118 -3.35 -10.97 7.20
N ILE A 119 -2.45 -11.30 6.29
CA ILE A 119 -1.01 -11.12 6.46
C ILE A 119 -0.51 -9.96 5.60
N GLN A 120 0.76 -9.60 5.76
CA GLN A 120 1.40 -8.62 4.90
C GLN A 120 1.46 -9.13 3.45
N GLY A 121 1.05 -8.30 2.50
CA GLY A 121 0.94 -8.63 1.08
C GLY A 121 -0.47 -9.01 0.64
N ASP A 122 -1.39 -9.31 1.57
CA ASP A 122 -2.76 -9.68 1.20
C ASP A 122 -3.54 -8.50 0.61
N GLU A 123 -4.41 -8.84 -0.34
CA GLU A 123 -5.31 -7.90 -0.99
C GLU A 123 -6.71 -7.90 -0.35
N LEU A 124 -7.19 -6.70 -0.06
CA LEU A 124 -8.56 -6.41 0.30
C LEU A 124 -9.37 -6.19 -0.98
N THR A 125 -9.77 -7.29 -1.64
CA THR A 125 -10.37 -7.30 -2.98
C THR A 125 -11.57 -6.34 -3.12
N GLU A 126 -12.41 -6.22 -2.09
CA GLU A 126 -13.59 -5.32 -2.14
C GLU A 126 -13.22 -3.82 -2.15
N HIS A 127 -12.02 -3.47 -1.71
CA HIS A 127 -11.57 -2.08 -1.53
C HIS A 127 -10.38 -1.69 -2.43
N ASN A 128 -9.88 -2.62 -3.26
CA ASN A 128 -8.69 -2.41 -4.10
C ASN A 128 -7.51 -1.85 -3.28
N ALA A 129 -7.29 -2.44 -2.11
CA ALA A 129 -6.24 -2.05 -1.19
C ALA A 129 -5.37 -3.27 -0.85
N VAL A 130 -4.07 -3.06 -0.67
CA VAL A 130 -3.12 -4.13 -0.30
C VAL A 130 -2.50 -3.81 1.03
N ILE A 131 -2.43 -4.77 1.94
CA ILE A 131 -1.75 -4.61 3.22
C ILE A 131 -0.24 -4.63 2.98
N VAL A 132 0.44 -3.50 3.20
CA VAL A 132 1.87 -3.39 2.95
C VAL A 132 2.71 -3.57 4.21
N LYS A 133 2.17 -3.25 5.39
CA LYS A 133 2.86 -3.43 6.66
C LYS A 133 1.88 -3.49 7.83
N ILE A 134 2.23 -4.27 8.85
CA ILE A 134 1.43 -4.47 10.06
C ILE A 134 2.22 -3.99 11.27
N PHE A 135 1.69 -3.01 11.98
CA PHE A 135 2.25 -2.42 13.20
C PHE A 135 1.37 -2.76 14.40
N PRO A 136 1.86 -2.66 15.65
CA PRO A 136 1.10 -3.06 16.83
C PRO A 136 -0.25 -2.36 17.00
N ASP A 137 -0.38 -1.11 16.58
CA ASP A 137 -1.56 -0.25 16.75
C ASP A 137 -2.29 0.07 15.44
N ARG A 138 -1.75 -0.34 14.28
CA ARG A 138 -2.27 0.02 12.97
C ARG A 138 -1.77 -0.88 11.85
N ILE A 139 -2.45 -0.84 10.71
CA ILE A 139 -1.92 -1.38 9.45
C ILE A 139 -1.71 -0.26 8.45
N ILE A 140 -0.72 -0.45 7.57
CA ILE A 140 -0.51 0.42 6.41
C ILE A 140 -1.03 -0.31 5.17
N LEU A 141 -1.83 0.41 4.40
CA LEU A 141 -2.47 -0.04 3.19
C LEU A 141 -1.91 0.74 2.01
N ASN A 142 -1.63 0.06 0.91
CA ASN A 142 -1.56 0.71 -0.40
C ASN A 142 -2.98 0.77 -0.95
N GLN A 143 -3.55 1.96 -0.98
CA GLN A 143 -4.83 2.22 -1.62
C GLN A 143 -4.59 3.15 -2.80
N GLN A 144 -4.87 2.67 -4.02
CA GLN A 144 -4.77 3.46 -5.26
C GLN A 144 -3.39 4.13 -5.45
N GLY A 145 -2.31 3.48 -5.00
CA GLY A 145 -0.94 3.98 -5.14
C GLY A 145 -0.48 4.92 -4.03
N TYR A 146 -1.25 5.07 -2.95
CA TYR A 146 -0.87 5.86 -1.77
C TYR A 146 -0.93 5.02 -0.50
N TYR A 147 0.04 5.25 0.39
CA TYR A 147 0.01 4.69 1.73
C TYR A 147 -1.06 5.37 2.59
N LYS A 148 -1.87 4.54 3.23
CA LYS A 148 -2.92 4.94 4.18
C LYS A 148 -2.80 4.13 5.45
N SER A 149 -3.12 4.72 6.59
CA SER A 149 -3.13 4.03 7.87
C SER A 149 -4.56 3.64 8.27
N LEU A 150 -4.74 2.42 8.77
CA LEU A 150 -5.96 2.00 9.44
C LEU A 150 -5.62 1.65 10.89
N LEU A 151 -6.20 2.38 11.83
CA LEU A 151 -5.91 2.24 13.26
C LEU A 151 -6.70 1.09 13.87
N LEU A 152 -6.13 0.46 14.89
CA LEU A 152 -6.81 -0.53 15.71
C LEU A 152 -7.97 0.15 16.45
N ASN A 153 -9.15 -0.41 16.31
CA ASN A 153 -10.34 0.08 16.97
C ASN A 153 -10.38 -0.45 18.41
N GLU A 154 -10.12 0.42 19.37
CA GLU A 154 -10.27 0.15 20.79
C GLU A 154 -11.75 0.38 21.16
N HIS A 155 -12.54 -0.69 21.24
CA HIS A 155 -13.95 -0.63 21.65
C HIS A 155 -14.16 -0.85 23.15
#